data_AF-A0A6A6P9D4-F1
#
_entry.id   AF-A0A6A6P9D4-F1
#
_cell.length_a   1.000
_cell.length_b   1.000
_cell.length_c   1.000
_cell.angle_alpha   90.00
_cell.angle_beta   90.00
_cell.angle_gamma   90.00
#
_symmetry.space_group_name_H-M   'P 1'
#
loop_
_entity.id
_entity.type
_entity.pdbx_description
1 polymer ?
#
loop_
_entity_poly.entity_id
_entity_poly.type
_entity_poly.pdbx_seq_one_letter_code
_entity_poly.pdbx_strand_id
1 'polypeptide(L)'
;EDVLGEPTWSVRTLLPSSSIDASLVSVKTLRHLRRLSALPPPSKDEEAEMLETLKSQLHFVNEIRKVDAAGVAPLRSIRDETCDEMDEISLGDMSDALAAEEVIGRHHKRIRRKLGTSTERQISRHWRPVDLTERKVGSYFVVESNKMD
;
A
#
# COMPACT_ATOMS: atom_id res chain seq x y z
N GLU A 1 8.17 43.57 -13.63
CA GLU A 1 8.40 43.14 -12.24
C GLU A 1 7.25 43.54 -11.29
N ASP A 2 6.04 43.79 -11.81
CA ASP A 2 4.93 44.44 -11.07
C ASP A 2 3.89 43.44 -10.49
N VAL A 3 4.08 42.12 -10.71
CA VAL A 3 3.11 41.07 -10.35
C VAL A 3 3.14 40.72 -8.85
N LEU A 4 4.19 41.11 -8.12
CA LEU A 4 4.34 40.82 -6.68
C LEU A 4 3.80 41.94 -5.77
N GLY A 5 3.34 43.06 -6.33
CA GLY A 5 2.85 44.22 -5.58
C GLY A 5 1.37 44.15 -5.20
N GLU A 6 0.58 43.34 -5.91
CA GLU A 6 -0.84 43.16 -5.62
C GLU A 6 -1.03 42.26 -4.38
N PRO A 7 -1.98 42.58 -3.48
CA PRO A 7 -2.24 41.77 -2.29
C PRO A 7 -2.94 40.46 -2.68
N THR A 8 -2.15 39.50 -3.17
CA THR A 8 -2.60 38.12 -3.37
C THR A 8 -2.63 37.38 -2.03
N TRP A 9 -3.64 36.53 -1.80
CA TRP A 9 -3.67 35.70 -0.60
C TRP A 9 -2.40 34.86 -0.49
N SER A 10 -1.75 34.93 0.68
CA SER A 10 -0.64 34.02 0.97
C SER A 10 -1.19 32.62 1.21
N VAL A 11 -0.49 31.58 0.75
CA VAL A 11 -0.86 30.18 1.01
C VAL A 11 -1.00 29.92 2.51
N ARG A 12 -0.22 30.62 3.34
CA ARG A 12 -0.29 30.54 4.81
C ARG A 12 -1.62 31.05 5.38
N THR A 13 -2.27 31.98 4.69
CA THR A 13 -3.59 32.51 5.07
C THR A 13 -4.73 31.55 4.68
N LEU A 14 -4.51 30.73 3.64
CA LEU A 14 -5.45 29.70 3.22
C LEU A 14 -5.37 28.44 4.09
N LEU A 15 -4.27 28.28 4.84
CA LEU A 15 -4.15 27.19 5.80
C LEU A 15 -5.05 27.47 7.02
N PRO A 16 -5.86 26.49 7.44
CA PRO A 16 -6.75 26.65 8.58
C PRO A 16 -5.95 26.80 9.87
N SER A 17 -6.49 27.58 10.81
CA SER A 17 -5.91 27.73 12.14
C SER A 17 -5.89 26.39 12.86
N SER A 18 -4.89 26.18 13.73
CA SER A 18 -4.69 24.94 14.52
C SER A 18 -5.77 24.74 15.60
N SER A 19 -7.03 25.06 15.31
CA SER A 19 -8.19 24.66 16.11
C SER A 19 -8.47 23.20 15.79
N ILE A 20 -7.62 22.33 16.33
CA ILE A 20 -7.71 20.89 16.17
C ILE A 20 -9.07 20.44 16.71
N ASP A 21 -9.94 19.92 15.84
CA ASP A 21 -11.05 19.04 16.24
C ASP A 21 -10.44 17.75 16.82
N ALA A 22 -9.88 17.88 18.03
CA ALA A 22 -8.98 16.93 18.68
C ALA A 22 -9.69 15.69 19.21
N SER A 23 -10.95 15.51 18.88
CA SER A 23 -11.86 14.53 19.45
C SER A 23 -11.91 13.20 18.69
N LEU A 24 -11.34 13.10 17.48
CA LEU A 24 -11.59 11.96 16.61
C LEU A 24 -10.68 10.75 16.82
N VAL A 25 -9.45 10.94 17.34
CA VAL A 25 -8.49 9.83 17.48
C VAL A 25 -8.13 9.57 18.93
N SER A 26 -8.51 8.37 19.39
CA SER A 26 -8.18 7.84 20.71
C SER A 26 -6.80 7.16 20.73
N VAL A 27 -6.26 6.98 21.93
CA VAL A 27 -5.05 6.18 22.16
C VAL A 27 -5.23 4.73 21.69
N LYS A 28 -6.43 4.15 21.90
CA LYS A 28 -6.76 2.79 21.46
C LYS A 28 -6.68 2.65 19.94
N THR A 29 -7.16 3.66 19.20
CA THR A 29 -7.06 3.69 17.73
C THR A 29 -5.62 3.83 17.26
N LEU A 30 -4.79 4.64 17.93
CA LEU A 30 -3.35 4.72 17.61
C LEU A 30 -2.66 3.36 17.77
N ARG A 31 -2.88 2.67 18.90
CA ARG A 31 -2.34 1.31 19.13
C ARG A 31 -2.85 0.31 18.09
N HIS A 32 -4.12 0.43 17.69
CA HIS A 32 -4.70 -0.43 16.66
C HIS A 32 -4.01 -0.22 15.30
N LEU A 33 -3.80 1.04 14.89
CA LEU A 33 -3.11 1.38 13.65
C LEU A 33 -1.67 0.85 13.65
N ARG A 34 -0.94 0.98 14.76
CA ARG A 34 0.41 0.41 14.88
C ARG A 34 0.45 -1.09 14.71
N ARG A 35 -0.56 -1.81 15.22
CA ARG A 35 -0.69 -3.26 15.01
C ARG A 35 -0.94 -3.60 13.54
N LEU A 36 -1.77 -2.81 12.84
CA LEU A 36 -2.00 -2.99 11.41
C LEU A 36 -0.74 -2.73 10.58
N SER A 37 0.08 -1.75 10.99
CA SER A 37 1.35 -1.43 10.35
C SER A 37 2.52 -2.30 10.86
N ALA A 38 2.25 -3.35 11.64
CA ALA A 38 3.25 -4.25 12.23
C ALA A 38 4.38 -3.53 13.00
N LEU A 39 4.08 -2.40 13.64
CA LEU A 39 5.02 -1.64 14.46
C LEU A 39 4.98 -2.11 15.93
N PRO A 40 6.11 -2.03 16.66
CA PRO A 40 6.18 -2.39 18.08
C PRO A 40 5.27 -1.47 18.94
N PRO A 41 4.94 -1.83 20.19
CA PRO A 41 4.19 -0.94 21.08
C PRO A 41 5.02 0.27 21.52
N PRO A 42 4.43 1.48 21.67
CA PRO A 42 5.18 2.68 22.07
C PRO A 42 5.40 2.80 23.58
N SER A 43 6.40 3.60 23.95
CA SER A 43 6.46 4.18 25.29
C SER A 43 5.34 5.21 25.50
N LYS A 44 5.02 5.53 26.77
CA LYS A 44 3.96 6.50 27.09
C LYS A 44 4.25 7.91 26.55
N ASP A 45 5.52 8.32 26.58
CA ASP A 45 5.93 9.66 26.13
C ASP A 45 5.83 9.78 24.61
N GLU A 46 6.33 8.77 23.89
CA GLU A 46 6.22 8.66 22.42
C GLU A 46 4.75 8.59 21.97
N GLU A 47 3.89 7.97 22.77
CA GLU A 47 2.47 7.84 22.47
C GLU A 47 1.75 9.19 22.42
N ALA A 48 2.13 10.14 23.28
CA ALA A 48 1.56 11.49 23.28
C ALA A 48 2.01 12.29 22.04
N GLU A 49 3.31 12.26 21.73
CA GLU A 49 3.89 12.96 20.58
C GLU A 49 3.34 12.44 19.24
N MET A 50 3.22 11.12 19.10
CA MET A 50 2.62 10.52 17.91
C MET A 50 1.15 10.90 17.74
N LEU A 51 0.41 11.03 18.85
CA LEU A 51 -1.00 11.40 18.81
C LEU A 51 -1.18 12.85 18.38
N GLU A 52 -0.31 13.76 18.83
CA GLU A 52 -0.26 15.15 18.37
C GLU A 52 0.08 15.24 16.87
N THR A 53 1.09 14.48 16.44
CA THR A 53 1.51 14.41 15.03
C THR A 53 0.37 13.91 14.15
N LEU A 54 -0.30 12.83 14.56
CA LEU A 54 -1.39 12.23 13.81
C LEU A 54 -2.62 13.16 13.74
N LYS A 55 -2.93 13.90 14.81
CA LYS A 55 -3.97 14.93 14.79
C LYS A 55 -3.65 16.03 13.77
N SER A 56 -2.40 16.46 13.72
CA SER A 56 -1.94 17.50 12.79
C SER A 56 -2.03 17.04 11.32
N GLN A 57 -1.66 15.78 11.05
CA GLN A 57 -1.79 15.17 9.73
C GLN A 57 -3.26 15.04 9.30
N LEU A 58 -4.14 14.58 10.20
CA LEU A 58 -5.57 14.43 9.88
C LEU A 58 -6.26 15.78 9.66
N HIS A 59 -5.88 16.80 10.43
CA HIS A 59 -6.35 18.15 10.20
C HIS A 59 -6.05 18.59 8.76
N PHE A 60 -4.81 18.43 8.30
CA PHE A 60 -4.43 18.75 6.93
C PHE A 60 -5.25 17.97 5.87
N VAL A 61 -5.44 16.66 6.06
CA VAL A 61 -6.21 15.81 5.13
C VAL A 61 -7.69 16.20 5.10
N ASN A 62 -8.29 16.51 6.25
CA ASN A 62 -9.70 16.90 6.34
C ASN A 62 -9.98 18.20 5.59
N GLU A 63 -9.00 19.08 5.51
CA GLU A 63 -9.13 20.37 4.81
C GLU A 63 -9.05 20.19 3.31
N ILE A 64 -8.17 19.30 2.82
CA ILE A 64 -8.16 18.89 1.40
C ILE A 64 -9.52 18.30 1.02
N ARG A 65 -10.15 17.53 1.91
CA ARG A 65 -11.47 16.90 1.65
C ARG A 65 -12.61 17.91 1.49
N LYS A 66 -12.45 19.17 1.93
CA LYS A 66 -13.49 20.21 1.75
C LYS A 66 -13.58 20.73 0.30
N VAL A 67 -12.59 20.44 -0.54
CA VAL A 67 -12.60 20.82 -1.95
C VAL A 67 -13.68 20.02 -2.69
N ASP A 68 -14.49 20.71 -3.50
CA ASP A 68 -15.50 20.06 -4.33
C ASP A 68 -14.82 19.23 -5.43
N ALA A 69 -15.02 17.92 -5.38
CA ALA A 69 -14.54 16.96 -6.36
C ALA A 69 -15.69 16.32 -7.16
N ALA A 70 -16.86 16.96 -7.21
CA ALA A 70 -18.00 16.47 -7.97
C ALA A 70 -17.64 16.31 -9.46
N GLY A 71 -17.94 15.14 -10.02
CA GLY A 71 -17.71 14.82 -11.44
C GLY A 71 -16.28 14.43 -11.81
N VAL A 72 -15.36 14.33 -10.84
CA VAL A 72 -13.98 13.90 -11.08
C VAL A 72 -13.78 12.45 -10.63
N ALA A 73 -13.28 11.59 -11.52
CA ALA A 73 -12.91 10.22 -11.17
C ALA A 73 -11.57 10.19 -10.42
N PRO A 74 -11.40 9.31 -9.41
CA PRO A 74 -10.13 9.20 -8.69
C PRO A 74 -9.02 8.69 -9.61
N LEU A 75 -7.91 9.42 -9.67
CA LEU A 75 -6.73 9.01 -10.42
C LEU A 75 -6.07 7.79 -9.76
N ARG A 76 -5.96 6.68 -10.49
CA ARG A 76 -5.41 5.41 -9.97
C ARG A 76 -3.89 5.32 -10.07
N SER A 77 -3.31 5.88 -11.13
CA SER A 77 -1.86 5.93 -11.35
C SER A 77 -1.53 7.09 -12.27
N ILE A 78 -0.35 7.68 -12.12
CA ILE A 78 0.16 8.68 -13.07
C ILE A 78 0.73 7.90 -14.26
N ARG A 79 0.02 7.94 -15.38
CA ARG A 79 0.43 7.38 -16.68
C ARG A 79 0.07 8.41 -17.75
N ASP A 80 0.76 8.36 -18.87
CA ASP A 80 0.35 9.12 -20.04
C ASP A 80 -0.89 8.40 -20.64
N GLU A 81 -2.08 8.80 -20.20
CA GLU A 81 -3.37 8.25 -20.65
C GLU A 81 -3.75 8.79 -22.05
N THR A 82 -2.79 8.89 -22.97
CA THR A 82 -3.08 9.02 -24.40
C THR A 82 -3.69 7.70 -24.87
N CYS A 83 -4.76 7.77 -25.67
CA CYS A 83 -5.52 6.59 -26.11
C CYS A 83 -4.67 5.51 -26.82
N ASP A 84 -3.47 5.88 -27.28
CA ASP A 84 -2.54 5.00 -27.99
C ASP A 84 -1.63 4.16 -27.05
N GLU A 85 -1.53 4.50 -25.75
CA GLU A 85 -0.65 3.79 -24.78
C GLU A 85 -1.44 3.10 -23.65
N MET A 86 -2.77 3.03 -23.78
CA MET A 86 -3.61 2.17 -22.95
C MET A 86 -3.39 0.71 -23.37
N ASP A 87 -2.20 0.17 -23.07
CA ASP A 87 -1.95 -1.27 -22.98
C ASP A 87 -2.76 -1.82 -21.79
N GLU A 88 -4.08 -1.73 -21.86
CA GLU A 88 -4.96 -2.52 -21.04
C GLU A 88 -4.69 -3.96 -21.42
N ILE A 89 -4.02 -4.70 -20.55
CA ILE A 89 -3.85 -6.15 -20.67
C ILE A 89 -5.26 -6.74 -20.76
N SER A 90 -5.69 -7.01 -21.98
CA SER A 90 -6.97 -7.58 -22.27
C SER A 90 -6.94 -9.06 -21.91
N LEU A 91 -8.11 -9.66 -21.76
CA LEU A 91 -8.21 -11.12 -21.64
C LEU A 91 -7.58 -11.84 -22.85
N GLY A 92 -7.54 -11.18 -24.01
CA GLY A 92 -6.85 -11.68 -25.21
C GLY A 92 -5.34 -11.78 -25.02
N ASP A 93 -4.72 -10.80 -24.37
CA ASP A 93 -3.27 -10.77 -24.11
C ASP A 93 -2.85 -11.85 -23.10
N MET A 94 -3.78 -12.26 -22.23
CA MET A 94 -3.59 -13.37 -21.28
C MET A 94 -3.95 -14.74 -21.86
N SER A 95 -4.45 -14.83 -23.10
CA SER A 95 -4.99 -16.06 -23.67
C SER A 95 -3.99 -17.21 -23.68
N ASP A 96 -2.73 -16.94 -24.06
CA ASP A 96 -1.65 -17.93 -24.04
C ASP A 96 -1.33 -18.44 -22.63
N ALA A 97 -1.35 -17.54 -21.65
CA ALA A 97 -1.09 -17.88 -20.24
C ALA A 97 -2.24 -18.72 -19.64
N LEU A 98 -3.49 -18.44 -20.05
CA LEU A 98 -4.68 -19.20 -19.66
C LEU A 98 -4.77 -20.55 -20.36
N ALA A 99 -4.33 -20.63 -21.64
CA ALA A 99 -4.27 -21.89 -22.39
C ALA A 99 -3.24 -22.88 -21.80
N ALA A 100 -2.22 -22.36 -21.12
CA ALA A 100 -1.23 -23.17 -20.40
C ALA A 100 -1.74 -23.74 -19.06
N GLU A 101 -2.98 -23.47 -18.67
CA GLU A 101 -3.56 -23.95 -17.40
C GLU A 101 -4.15 -25.36 -17.54
N GLU A 102 -4.02 -26.15 -16.48
CA GLU A 102 -4.54 -27.51 -16.37
C GLU A 102 -5.39 -27.64 -15.11
N VAL A 103 -6.51 -28.35 -15.23
CA VAL A 103 -7.38 -28.67 -14.10
C VAL A 103 -7.01 -30.04 -13.55
N ILE A 104 -6.51 -30.06 -12.32
CA ILE A 104 -6.11 -31.27 -11.61
C ILE A 104 -7.24 -31.71 -10.67
N GLY A 105 -7.55 -33.01 -10.67
CA GLY A 105 -8.46 -33.64 -9.72
C GLY A 105 -9.86 -33.94 -10.29
N ARG A 106 -10.41 -35.10 -9.93
CA ARG A 106 -11.72 -35.58 -10.41
C ARG A 106 -12.89 -35.05 -9.58
N HIS A 107 -12.73 -34.97 -8.25
CA HIS A 107 -13.77 -34.52 -7.31
C HIS A 107 -13.52 -33.10 -6.78
N HIS A 108 -12.26 -32.71 -6.55
CA HIS A 108 -11.86 -31.36 -6.18
C HIS A 108 -10.95 -30.77 -7.27
N LYS A 109 -11.57 -30.07 -8.22
CA LYS A 109 -10.87 -29.43 -9.34
C LYS A 109 -9.99 -28.29 -8.83
N ARG A 110 -8.70 -28.32 -9.14
CA ARG A 110 -7.73 -27.25 -8.86
C ARG A 110 -7.07 -26.81 -10.16
N ILE A 111 -7.12 -25.52 -10.45
CA ILE A 111 -6.47 -24.94 -11.63
C ILE A 111 -5.00 -24.74 -11.30
N ARG A 112 -4.11 -25.21 -12.18
CA ARG A 112 -2.66 -25.01 -12.07
C ARG A 112 -2.07 -24.70 -13.44
N ARG A 113 -1.22 -23.69 -13.53
CA ARG A 113 -0.44 -23.42 -14.75
C ARG A 113 0.65 -24.47 -14.95
N LYS A 114 0.78 -25.01 -16.16
CA LYS A 114 1.92 -25.86 -16.53
C LYS A 114 3.19 -25.03 -16.46
N LEU A 115 4.17 -25.47 -15.67
CA LEU A 115 5.45 -24.78 -15.54
C LEU A 115 6.18 -24.81 -16.91
N GLY A 116 6.59 -23.65 -17.41
CA GLY A 116 7.04 -23.45 -18.78
C GLY A 116 8.33 -24.18 -19.17
N THR A 117 8.72 -23.95 -20.43
CA THR A 117 9.91 -24.47 -21.10
C THR A 117 11.21 -24.19 -20.34
N SER A 118 12.25 -24.95 -20.65
CA SER A 118 13.53 -25.15 -19.95
C SER A 118 14.19 -23.95 -19.24
N THR A 119 13.99 -22.71 -19.70
CA THR A 119 14.55 -21.49 -19.10
C THR A 119 14.00 -21.21 -17.69
N GLU A 120 12.70 -21.40 -17.46
CA GLU A 120 12.07 -21.22 -16.13
C GLU A 120 12.56 -22.27 -15.12
N ARG A 121 12.77 -23.50 -15.61
CA ARG A 121 13.32 -24.61 -14.83
C ARG A 121 14.80 -24.42 -14.50
N GLN A 122 15.54 -23.66 -15.31
CA GLN A 122 16.94 -23.34 -15.02
C GLN A 122 17.05 -22.30 -13.92
N ILE A 123 16.24 -21.23 -13.93
CA ILE A 123 16.20 -20.25 -12.84
C ILE A 123 15.80 -20.94 -11.52
N SER A 124 14.79 -21.82 -11.55
CA SER A 124 14.30 -22.52 -10.35
C SER A 124 15.29 -23.49 -9.71
N ARG A 125 16.30 -23.98 -10.45
CA ARG A 125 17.29 -24.94 -9.91
C ARG A 125 18.38 -24.26 -9.09
N HIS A 126 18.73 -23.02 -9.44
CA HIS A 126 19.86 -22.30 -8.84
C HIS A 126 19.38 -21.22 -7.87
N TRP A 127 18.16 -20.70 -8.04
CA TRP A 127 17.57 -19.75 -7.12
C TRP A 127 17.11 -20.46 -5.84
N ARG A 128 17.80 -20.19 -4.73
CA ARG A 128 17.46 -20.68 -3.39
C ARG A 128 17.03 -19.51 -2.51
N PRO A 129 15.72 -19.19 -2.45
CA PRO A 129 15.21 -18.06 -1.65
C PRO A 129 15.62 -18.12 -0.17
N VAL A 130 15.77 -19.35 0.35
CA VAL A 130 16.11 -19.61 1.75
C VAL A 130 17.55 -19.20 2.09
N ASP A 131 18.43 -19.07 1.10
CA ASP A 131 19.82 -18.65 1.35
C ASP A 131 19.95 -17.13 1.57
N LEU A 132 18.93 -16.35 1.24
CA LEU A 132 18.89 -14.89 1.47
C LEU A 132 18.44 -14.52 2.89
N THR A 133 18.00 -15.49 3.70
CA THR A 133 17.41 -15.21 5.01
C THR A 133 18.39 -15.37 6.15
N GLU A 134 18.23 -14.53 7.17
CA GLU A 134 19.05 -14.57 8.39
C GLU A 134 18.86 -15.88 9.18
N ARG A 135 17.65 -16.45 9.19
CA ARG A 135 17.31 -17.67 9.94
C ARG A 135 16.61 -18.70 9.05
N LYS A 136 17.19 -19.90 8.99
CA LYS A 136 16.63 -21.05 8.25
C LYS A 136 16.82 -22.35 9.00
N VAL A 137 15.89 -23.27 8.82
CA VAL A 137 16.02 -24.67 9.25
C VAL A 137 15.74 -25.56 8.03
N GLY A 138 16.79 -26.21 7.53
CA GLY A 138 16.71 -27.00 6.30
C GLY A 138 16.25 -26.15 5.11
N SER A 139 15.10 -26.51 4.53
CA SER A 139 14.49 -25.82 3.38
C SER A 139 13.34 -24.88 3.76
N TYR A 140 13.22 -24.51 5.04
CA TYR A 140 12.12 -23.70 5.55
C TYR A 140 12.60 -22.39 6.17
N PHE A 141 11.77 -21.35 6.00
CA PHE A 141 11.88 -20.10 6.76
C PHE A 141 11.43 -20.33 8.20
N VAL A 142 12.17 -19.77 9.16
CA VAL A 142 11.84 -19.89 10.57
C VAL A 142 11.35 -18.55 11.09
N VAL A 143 10.15 -18.56 11.67
CA VAL A 143 9.56 -17.42 12.36
C VAL A 143 9.33 -17.84 13.80
N GLU A 144 9.75 -17.00 14.75
CA GLU A 144 9.45 -17.22 16.16
C GLU A 144 7.97 -16.94 16.40
N SER A 145 7.22 -17.97 16.75
CA SER A 145 5.88 -17.79 17.30
C SER A 145 6.02 -17.47 18.78
N ASN A 146 5.71 -16.25 19.20
CA ASN A 146 5.38 -16.01 20.60
C ASN A 146 4.09 -16.77 20.90
N LYS A 147 4.19 -17.78 21.76
CA LYS A 147 3.00 -18.43 22.34
C LYS A 147 2.28 -17.35 23.15
N MET A 148 1.06 -17.00 22.74
CA MET A 148 0.17 -16.20 23.57
C MET A 148 -0.25 -17.08 24.75
N ASP A 149 0.41 -16.92 25.89
CA ASP A 149 -0.16 -17.30 27.19
C ASP A 149 -1.08 -16.18 27.69
#